data_AF-A0A7C6DF42-F1
#
_entry.id   AF-A0A7C6DF42-F1
#
_cell.length_a   1.000
_cell.length_b   1.000
_cell.length_c   1.000
_cell.angle_alpha   90.00
_cell.angle_beta   90.00
_cell.angle_gamma   90.00
#
_symmetry.space_group_name_H-M   'P 1'
#
loop_
_entity.id
_entity.type
_entity.pdbx_description
1 polymer ?
#
loop_
_entity_poly.entity_id
_entity_poly.type
_entity_poly.pdbx_seq_one_letter_code
_entity_poly.pdbx_strand_id
1 'polypeptide(L)'
;MIMLYTYFDGTCFVAVILGLNLLQIISLIVIGIVVLAGFGLAAVNAFRLFMPILRRLMRRLGKFIGLSVPGIEPQTVFVSFDDLIKETGFAYDKERDFFYSSLYPWQRRFGYTRLYDVVAPTLSMIIDSEPIRFEYQGHKWMIELWKGQYGMTTGCEIGIYSTKKPIIFLSTLSQEERDQELDDEERINRLLEMATPDIKEDEVEKGKRRKISDFIDLDELLDYNTTFYYSADNDELLNMSFVARKNGEIILAHRDRHWWLTGFKLGEFSDPSDITMSISITLKDNEMLDAFLEGMYKLGYKPGDVNVHNTTVQFLFDKPRSKQPATRTRITDKIAQSRNKAFCDLYQELTRGATDMNEKFKLLYEKNPALYKQALKLGKSKTLFTGLED
;
A
#
# COMPACT_ATOMS: atom_id res chain seq x y z
N MET A 1 64.56 -9.77 -0.09
CA MET A 1 63.39 -9.80 0.81
C MET A 1 63.40 -8.52 1.62
N ILE A 2 62.49 -7.59 1.32
CA ILE A 2 61.77 -6.64 2.20
C ILE A 2 61.05 -5.62 1.29
N MET A 3 59.75 -5.46 1.57
CA MET A 3 58.76 -4.58 0.94
C MET A 3 59.03 -3.09 1.17
N LEU A 4 58.49 -2.24 0.27
CA LEU A 4 57.79 -1.02 0.65
C LEU A 4 56.72 -0.68 -0.40
N TYR A 5 55.46 -0.68 0.04
CA TYR A 5 54.26 -0.19 -0.65
C TYR A 5 54.21 1.34 -0.57
N THR A 6 53.80 2.03 -1.65
CA THR A 6 52.88 3.20 -1.54
C THR A 6 52.25 3.55 -2.90
N TYR A 7 50.93 3.46 -2.93
CA TYR A 7 49.92 4.31 -3.60
C TYR A 7 50.45 5.49 -4.45
N PHE A 8 50.03 5.56 -5.72
CA PHE A 8 50.16 6.77 -6.54
C PHE A 8 48.89 7.05 -7.36
N ASP A 9 48.39 8.28 -7.19
CA ASP A 9 47.14 8.85 -7.72
C ASP A 9 47.25 9.20 -9.23
N GLY A 10 46.16 8.98 -9.97
CA GLY A 10 46.14 8.98 -11.44
C GLY A 10 46.31 10.35 -12.13
N THR A 11 46.35 11.46 -11.40
CA THR A 11 46.50 12.81 -11.97
C THR A 11 47.94 13.17 -12.33
N CYS A 12 48.93 12.59 -11.66
CA CYS A 12 50.35 12.83 -11.97
C CYS A 12 50.82 12.13 -13.25
N PHE A 13 50.16 11.05 -13.68
CA PHE A 13 50.63 10.24 -14.81
C PHE A 13 50.40 10.91 -16.18
N VAL A 14 49.40 11.80 -16.30
CA VAL A 14 49.11 12.50 -17.56
C VAL A 14 50.05 13.69 -17.79
N ALA A 15 50.50 14.36 -16.73
CA ALA A 15 51.37 15.54 -16.82
C ALA A 15 52.80 15.20 -17.30
N VAL A 16 53.31 14.02 -16.92
CA VAL A 16 54.66 13.55 -17.32
C VAL A 16 54.73 13.26 -18.83
N ILE A 17 53.61 12.91 -19.46
CA ILE A 17 53.54 12.56 -20.89
C ILE A 17 53.61 13.81 -21.80
N LEU A 18 53.28 15.01 -21.29
CA LEU A 18 53.18 16.24 -22.10
C LEU A 18 54.30 17.26 -21.87
N GLY A 19 55.27 16.98 -20.99
CA GLY A 19 56.44 17.85 -20.78
C GLY A 19 56.14 19.25 -20.20
N LEU A 20 54.97 19.44 -19.61
CA LEU A 20 54.55 20.72 -19.03
C LEU A 20 55.19 20.93 -17.66
N ASN A 21 55.69 22.14 -17.40
CA ASN A 21 56.25 22.48 -16.10
C ASN A 21 55.14 22.81 -15.09
N LEU A 22 55.49 22.78 -13.79
CA LEU A 22 54.54 23.00 -12.68
C LEU A 22 53.76 24.32 -12.81
N LEU A 23 54.39 25.38 -13.33
CA LEU A 23 53.78 26.69 -13.52
C LEU A 23 52.66 26.64 -14.57
N GLN A 24 52.85 25.90 -15.65
CA GLN A 24 51.86 25.72 -16.72
C GLN A 24 50.65 24.90 -16.25
N ILE A 25 50.88 23.88 -15.41
CA ILE A 25 49.80 23.05 -14.84
C ILE A 25 48.91 23.89 -13.91
N ILE A 26 49.51 24.70 -13.04
CA ILE A 26 48.78 25.60 -12.14
C ILE A 26 47.95 26.61 -12.95
N SER A 27 48.52 27.17 -14.02
CA SER A 27 47.82 28.13 -14.89
C SER A 27 46.57 27.52 -15.55
N LEU A 28 46.65 26.28 -16.03
CA LEU A 28 45.51 25.58 -16.63
C LEU A 28 44.40 25.26 -15.62
N ILE A 29 44.76 24.88 -14.39
CA ILE A 29 43.80 24.63 -13.31
C ILE A 29 43.08 25.92 -12.92
N VAL A 30 43.81 27.04 -12.80
CA VAL A 30 43.21 28.35 -12.50
C VAL A 30 42.26 28.79 -13.61
N ILE A 31 42.63 28.62 -14.88
CA ILE A 31 41.74 28.91 -16.03
C ILE A 31 40.49 28.03 -15.97
N GLY A 32 40.62 26.73 -15.67
CA GLY A 32 39.49 25.81 -15.52
C GLY A 32 38.52 26.22 -14.40
N ILE A 33 39.06 26.63 -13.24
CA ILE A 33 38.26 27.10 -12.10
C ILE A 33 37.55 28.43 -12.43
N VAL A 34 38.22 29.37 -13.10
CA VAL A 34 37.63 30.64 -13.51
C VAL A 34 36.53 30.45 -14.56
N VAL A 35 36.73 29.53 -15.51
CA VAL A 35 35.71 29.17 -16.51
C VAL A 35 34.50 28.50 -15.83
N LEU A 36 34.71 27.55 -14.93
CA LEU A 36 33.63 26.89 -14.16
C LEU A 36 32.85 27.87 -13.26
N ALA A 37 33.56 28.81 -12.61
CA ALA A 37 32.93 29.86 -11.82
C ALA A 37 32.12 30.84 -12.69
N GLY A 38 32.62 31.17 -13.89
CA GLY A 38 31.92 31.98 -14.88
C GLY A 38 30.62 31.34 -15.38
N PHE A 39 30.63 30.03 -15.65
CA PHE A 39 29.42 29.27 -16.03
C PHE A 39 28.42 29.17 -14.88
N GLY A 40 28.87 29.00 -13.64
CA GLY A 40 28.00 29.03 -12.46
C GLY A 40 27.31 30.39 -12.27
N LEU A 41 28.04 31.49 -12.46
CA LEU A 41 27.50 32.84 -12.33
C LEU A 41 26.53 33.17 -13.48
N ALA A 42 26.82 32.73 -14.71
CA ALA A 42 25.92 32.85 -15.86
C ALA A 42 24.64 32.03 -15.67
N ALA A 43 24.71 30.82 -15.10
CA ALA A 43 23.55 29.98 -14.80
C ALA A 43 22.66 30.59 -13.70
N VAL A 44 23.25 31.18 -12.64
CA VAL A 44 22.51 31.88 -11.57
C VAL A 44 21.86 33.17 -12.10
N ASN A 45 22.55 33.91 -12.97
CA ASN A 45 21.99 35.12 -13.58
C ASN A 45 20.89 34.81 -14.62
N ALA A 46 21.06 33.74 -15.40
CA ALA A 46 20.01 33.23 -16.29
C ALA A 46 18.79 32.74 -15.50
N PHE A 47 19.00 32.06 -14.36
CA PHE A 47 17.92 31.65 -13.47
C PHE A 47 17.18 32.84 -12.84
N ARG A 48 17.90 33.90 -12.44
CA ARG A 48 17.32 35.16 -11.94
C ARG A 48 16.53 35.92 -13.01
N LEU A 49 16.94 35.89 -14.27
CA LEU A 49 16.20 36.50 -15.39
C LEU A 49 15.01 35.65 -15.86
N PHE A 50 15.15 34.32 -15.83
CA PHE A 50 14.16 33.38 -16.34
C PHE A 50 13.00 33.14 -15.36
N MET A 51 13.28 33.06 -14.05
CA MET A 51 12.25 32.78 -13.03
C MET A 51 11.09 33.80 -12.98
N PRO A 52 11.29 35.11 -13.14
CA PRO A 52 10.20 36.08 -13.22
C PRO A 52 9.33 35.91 -14.47
N ILE A 53 9.96 35.53 -15.60
CA ILE A 53 9.27 35.30 -16.88
C ILE A 53 8.46 34.00 -16.79
N LEU A 54 9.04 32.92 -16.26
CA LEU A 54 8.38 31.64 -15.99
C LEU A 54 7.21 31.83 -15.01
N ARG A 55 7.37 32.64 -13.95
CA ARG A 55 6.28 33.01 -13.02
C ARG A 55 5.17 33.81 -13.70
N ARG A 56 5.49 34.71 -14.65
CA ARG A 56 4.48 35.44 -15.45
C ARG A 56 3.76 34.53 -16.43
N LEU A 57 4.46 33.58 -17.03
CA LEU A 57 3.89 32.55 -17.93
C LEU A 57 2.98 31.60 -17.16
N MET A 58 3.41 31.10 -15.99
CA MET A 58 2.56 30.28 -15.10
C MET A 58 1.34 31.04 -14.57
N ARG A 59 1.46 32.35 -14.28
CA ARG A 59 0.30 33.20 -13.91
C ARG A 59 -0.67 33.45 -15.07
N ARG A 60 -0.18 33.49 -16.32
CA ARG A 60 -1.03 33.60 -17.51
C ARG A 60 -1.68 32.27 -17.88
N LEU A 61 -0.97 31.15 -17.76
CA LEU A 61 -1.55 29.81 -17.88
C LEU A 61 -2.62 29.56 -16.81
N GLY A 62 -2.36 29.95 -15.56
CA GLY A 62 -3.34 29.84 -14.48
C GLY A 62 -4.63 30.65 -14.71
N LYS A 63 -4.56 31.76 -15.48
CA LYS A 63 -5.73 32.53 -15.91
C LYS A 63 -6.47 31.90 -17.10
N PHE A 64 -5.77 31.15 -17.96
CA PHE A 64 -6.36 30.43 -19.09
C PHE A 64 -7.03 29.12 -18.66
N ILE A 65 -6.60 28.54 -17.54
CA ILE A 65 -7.12 27.28 -16.95
C ILE A 65 -8.23 27.55 -15.90
N GLY A 66 -8.91 28.70 -15.98
CA GLY A 66 -10.20 28.88 -15.28
C GLY A 66 -10.17 28.90 -13.74
N LEU A 67 -9.08 29.36 -13.12
CA LEU A 67 -9.03 29.61 -11.67
C LEU A 67 -9.07 31.11 -11.38
N SER A 68 -10.24 31.71 -11.59
CA SER A 68 -10.63 32.97 -10.96
C SER A 68 -12.15 33.09 -10.92
N VAL A 69 -12.74 32.60 -9.82
CA VAL A 69 -14.05 33.07 -9.38
C VAL A 69 -13.80 34.26 -8.45
N PRO A 70 -14.29 35.47 -8.75
CA PRO A 70 -14.19 36.60 -7.84
C PRO A 70 -15.33 36.58 -6.83
N GLY A 71 -15.03 36.81 -5.55
CA GLY A 71 -16.01 37.28 -4.57
C GLY A 71 -16.57 36.28 -3.56
N ILE A 72 -15.78 35.34 -3.04
CA ILE A 72 -16.14 34.58 -1.83
C ILE A 72 -15.00 34.77 -0.83
N GLU A 73 -15.23 35.50 0.26
CA GLU A 73 -14.33 35.44 1.43
C GLU A 73 -14.20 33.98 1.87
N PRO A 74 -13.01 33.50 2.28
CA PRO A 74 -12.81 32.10 2.62
C PRO A 74 -13.51 31.75 3.94
N GLN A 75 -14.84 31.60 3.90
CA GLN A 75 -15.50 30.57 4.68
C GLN A 75 -15.12 29.25 4.02
N THR A 76 -13.94 28.75 4.40
CA THR A 76 -13.62 27.35 4.23
C THR A 76 -14.72 26.58 4.91
N VAL A 77 -15.62 25.97 4.13
CA VAL A 77 -16.35 24.80 4.60
C VAL A 77 -15.25 23.79 4.88
N PHE A 78 -14.72 23.78 6.10
CA PHE A 78 -13.95 22.67 6.62
C PHE A 78 -14.95 21.51 6.60
N VAL A 79 -14.94 20.73 5.52
CA VAL A 79 -15.49 19.38 5.53
C VAL A 79 -14.89 18.74 6.77
N SER A 80 -15.75 18.26 7.67
CA SER A 80 -15.25 17.74 8.94
C SER A 80 -14.26 16.61 8.63
N PHE A 81 -13.15 16.57 9.35
CA PHE A 81 -12.16 15.51 9.20
C PHE A 81 -12.81 14.11 9.21
N ASP A 82 -13.81 13.94 10.08
CA ASP A 82 -14.58 12.70 10.19
C ASP A 82 -15.28 12.33 8.87
N ASP A 83 -15.75 13.29 8.07
CA ASP A 83 -16.37 13.04 6.77
C ASP A 83 -15.33 12.68 5.70
N LEU A 84 -14.19 13.36 5.69
CA LEU A 84 -13.09 13.07 4.76
C LEU A 84 -12.53 11.65 4.97
N ILE A 85 -12.41 11.23 6.24
CA ILE A 85 -11.97 9.87 6.58
C ILE A 85 -13.04 8.83 6.16
N LYS A 86 -14.32 9.10 6.35
CA LYS A 86 -15.40 8.20 5.89
C LYS A 86 -15.35 7.96 4.37
N GLU A 87 -15.07 8.98 3.57
CA GLU A 87 -14.91 8.83 2.11
C GLU A 87 -13.76 7.89 1.72
N THR A 88 -12.75 7.75 2.59
CA THR A 88 -11.65 6.78 2.38
C THR A 88 -12.03 5.35 2.75
N GLY A 89 -13.23 5.11 3.29
CA GLY A 89 -13.69 3.80 3.76
C GLY A 89 -13.26 3.47 5.20
N PHE A 90 -12.66 4.43 5.91
CA PHE A 90 -12.22 4.31 7.30
C PHE A 90 -13.07 5.15 8.25
N ALA A 91 -12.91 4.89 9.53
CA ALA A 91 -13.39 5.69 10.63
C ALA A 91 -12.25 5.87 11.64
N TYR A 92 -12.41 6.81 12.58
CA TYR A 92 -11.42 7.11 13.61
C TYR A 92 -12.05 6.97 15.00
N ASP A 93 -11.41 6.16 15.85
CA ASP A 93 -11.78 6.00 17.25
C ASP A 93 -11.02 7.04 18.09
N LYS A 94 -11.73 8.09 18.53
CA LYS A 94 -11.16 9.21 19.29
C LYS A 94 -10.67 8.80 20.68
N GLU A 95 -11.29 7.80 21.30
CA GLU A 95 -10.92 7.35 22.65
C GLU A 95 -9.67 6.47 22.61
N ARG A 96 -9.53 5.67 21.56
CA ARG A 96 -8.43 4.71 21.41
C ARG A 96 -7.31 5.18 20.49
N ASP A 97 -7.48 6.33 19.84
CA ASP A 97 -6.52 6.99 18.94
C ASP A 97 -5.98 6.08 17.80
N PHE A 98 -6.89 5.43 17.07
CA PHE A 98 -6.55 4.69 15.85
C PHE A 98 -7.66 4.74 14.79
N PHE A 99 -7.27 4.53 13.55
CA PHE A 99 -8.15 4.41 12.39
C PHE A 99 -8.52 2.97 12.14
N TYR A 100 -9.76 2.70 11.77
CA TYR A 100 -10.26 1.36 11.50
C TYR A 100 -11.21 1.36 10.31
N SER A 101 -11.32 0.21 9.66
CA SER A 101 -12.14 0.01 8.47
C SER A 101 -13.62 0.11 8.82
N SER A 102 -14.39 0.76 7.95
CA SER A 102 -15.85 0.64 7.98
C SER A 102 -16.27 -0.74 7.44
N LEU A 103 -17.50 -1.17 7.75
CA LEU A 103 -18.04 -2.46 7.30
C LEU A 103 -18.38 -2.49 5.81
N TYR A 104 -18.78 -1.34 5.26
CA TYR A 104 -19.17 -1.18 3.85
C TYR A 104 -18.27 -0.18 3.11
N PRO A 105 -16.94 -0.38 3.11
CA PRO A 105 -16.04 0.52 2.42
C PRO A 105 -16.13 0.21 0.91
N TRP A 106 -15.88 1.21 0.06
CA TRP A 106 -15.89 1.00 -1.40
C TRP A 106 -14.89 -0.09 -1.83
N GLN A 107 -13.82 -0.29 -1.04
CA GLN A 107 -12.80 -1.34 -1.17
C GLN A 107 -13.39 -2.75 -1.20
N ARG A 108 -14.55 -2.98 -0.57
CA ARG A 108 -15.19 -4.30 -0.55
C ARG A 108 -15.45 -4.84 -1.96
N ARG A 109 -15.63 -3.96 -2.95
CA ARG A 109 -15.90 -4.29 -4.36
C ARG A 109 -14.69 -4.89 -5.10
N PHE A 110 -13.47 -4.70 -4.58
CA PHE A 110 -12.23 -5.06 -5.29
C PHE A 110 -11.65 -6.41 -4.87
N GLY A 111 -12.22 -7.05 -3.84
CA GLY A 111 -11.78 -8.37 -3.40
C GLY A 111 -10.31 -8.40 -2.97
N TYR A 112 -9.64 -9.51 -3.26
CA TYR A 112 -8.23 -9.72 -2.97
C TYR A 112 -7.56 -10.63 -4.00
N THR A 113 -6.34 -10.28 -4.36
CA THR A 113 -5.41 -11.17 -5.06
C THR A 113 -4.00 -11.00 -4.52
N ARG A 114 -3.15 -12.02 -4.69
CA ARG A 114 -1.73 -11.99 -4.32
C ARG A 114 -0.97 -10.82 -4.94
N LEU A 115 -1.44 -10.27 -6.07
CA LEU A 115 -0.85 -9.09 -6.68
C LEU A 115 -0.77 -7.92 -5.69
N TYR A 116 -1.76 -7.77 -4.80
CA TYR A 116 -1.76 -6.72 -3.78
C TYR A 116 -0.58 -6.81 -2.83
N ASP A 117 -0.20 -8.02 -2.41
CA ASP A 117 1.02 -8.23 -1.62
C ASP A 117 2.27 -7.80 -2.39
N VAL A 118 2.32 -8.14 -3.68
CA VAL A 118 3.47 -7.87 -4.56
C VAL A 118 3.67 -6.37 -4.78
N VAL A 119 2.59 -5.60 -4.92
CA VAL A 119 2.68 -4.16 -5.19
C VAL A 119 2.72 -3.29 -3.92
N ALA A 120 2.34 -3.82 -2.75
CA ALA A 120 2.37 -3.07 -1.48
C ALA A 120 3.71 -2.32 -1.23
N PRO A 121 4.90 -2.90 -1.46
CA PRO A 121 6.17 -2.20 -1.26
C PRO A 121 6.36 -0.96 -2.15
N THR A 122 5.82 -0.96 -3.38
CA THR A 122 5.93 0.20 -4.30
C THR A 122 5.12 1.39 -3.80
N LEU A 123 4.11 1.13 -2.97
CA LEU A 123 3.27 2.13 -2.31
C LEU A 123 3.77 2.53 -0.92
N SER A 124 5.01 2.18 -0.56
CA SER A 124 5.59 2.40 0.79
C SER A 124 4.94 1.58 1.90
N MET A 125 4.27 0.49 1.55
CA MET A 125 3.73 -0.45 2.53
C MET A 125 4.74 -1.58 2.73
N ILE A 126 5.40 -1.56 3.87
CA ILE A 126 6.38 -2.56 4.29
C ILE A 126 5.72 -3.35 5.41
N ILE A 127 5.09 -4.45 5.02
CA ILE A 127 4.24 -5.30 5.86
C ILE A 127 4.65 -6.77 5.73
N ASP A 128 4.48 -7.53 6.80
CA ASP A 128 4.47 -8.98 6.75
C ASP A 128 3.05 -9.44 6.40
N SER A 129 2.90 -10.25 5.35
CA SER A 129 1.64 -10.89 4.95
C SER A 129 1.61 -12.36 5.34
N GLU A 130 0.42 -12.93 5.56
CA GLU A 130 0.23 -14.31 6.00
C GLU A 130 -1.12 -14.85 5.49
N PRO A 131 -1.21 -15.24 4.21
CA PRO A 131 -2.41 -15.82 3.63
C PRO A 131 -2.65 -17.25 4.12
N ILE A 132 -3.64 -17.45 4.99
CA ILE A 132 -4.09 -18.78 5.45
C ILE A 132 -5.21 -19.27 4.53
N ARG A 133 -4.88 -20.20 3.63
CA ARG A 133 -5.81 -20.77 2.64
C ARG A 133 -6.36 -22.11 3.10
N PHE A 134 -7.65 -22.32 2.90
CA PHE A 134 -8.36 -23.55 3.24
C PHE A 134 -9.61 -23.71 2.38
N GLU A 135 -10.23 -24.88 2.41
CA GLU A 135 -11.46 -25.17 1.66
C GLU A 135 -12.59 -25.45 2.65
N TYR A 136 -13.76 -24.87 2.41
CA TYR A 136 -14.91 -25.03 3.28
C TYR A 136 -16.20 -24.91 2.49
N GLN A 137 -17.12 -25.87 2.68
CA GLN A 137 -18.38 -26.00 1.94
C GLN A 137 -18.19 -25.98 0.41
N GLY A 138 -17.07 -26.52 -0.06
CA GLY A 138 -16.72 -26.55 -1.47
C GLY A 138 -16.23 -25.23 -2.04
N HIS A 139 -16.00 -24.18 -1.24
CA HIS A 139 -15.40 -22.93 -1.68
C HIS A 139 -13.93 -22.84 -1.23
N LYS A 140 -13.09 -22.11 -1.98
CA LYS A 140 -11.76 -21.73 -1.49
C LYS A 140 -11.90 -20.51 -0.60
N TRP A 141 -11.30 -20.58 0.59
CA TRP A 141 -11.27 -19.50 1.57
C TRP A 141 -9.84 -19.05 1.81
N MET A 142 -9.70 -17.78 2.14
CA MET A 142 -8.45 -17.19 2.59
C MET A 142 -8.72 -16.22 3.73
N ILE A 143 -8.01 -16.42 4.84
CA ILE A 143 -7.87 -15.40 5.88
C ILE A 143 -6.48 -14.81 5.76
N GLU A 144 -6.42 -13.53 5.39
CA GLU A 144 -5.18 -12.78 5.20
C GLU A 144 -4.86 -11.97 6.46
N LEU A 145 -3.63 -12.07 6.95
CA LEU A 145 -3.15 -11.31 8.08
C LEU A 145 -2.01 -10.40 7.65
N TRP A 146 -2.17 -9.09 7.86
CA TRP A 146 -1.10 -8.13 7.59
C TRP A 146 -0.67 -7.41 8.86
N LYS A 147 0.63 -7.19 9.03
CA LYS A 147 1.19 -6.30 10.07
C LYS A 147 2.41 -5.52 9.56
N GLY A 148 2.53 -4.26 9.93
CA GLY A 148 3.73 -3.47 9.63
C GLY A 148 3.46 -1.99 9.41
N GLN A 149 4.25 -1.40 8.51
CA GLN A 149 4.20 0.03 8.18
C GLN A 149 3.47 0.27 6.86
N TYR A 150 2.45 1.10 6.89
CA TYR A 150 1.58 1.51 5.81
C TYR A 150 1.80 3.00 5.54
N GLY A 151 2.92 3.33 4.90
CA GLY A 151 3.33 4.73 4.71
C GLY A 151 3.54 5.45 6.05
N MET A 152 2.64 6.39 6.37
CA MET A 152 2.67 7.15 7.62
C MET A 152 1.94 6.48 8.78
N THR A 153 1.34 5.32 8.57
CA THR A 153 0.61 4.59 9.60
C THR A 153 1.29 3.27 9.91
N THR A 154 1.24 2.83 11.15
CA THR A 154 1.56 1.45 11.55
C THR A 154 0.28 0.73 11.93
N GLY A 155 0.16 -0.57 11.67
CA GLY A 155 -1.08 -1.25 11.96
C GLY A 155 -1.11 -2.74 11.65
N CYS A 156 -2.31 -3.29 11.77
CA CYS A 156 -2.61 -4.67 11.42
C CYS A 156 -3.97 -4.81 10.73
N GLU A 157 -4.12 -5.87 9.95
CA GLU A 157 -5.35 -6.24 9.25
C GLU A 157 -5.64 -7.74 9.40
N ILE A 158 -6.93 -8.09 9.49
CA ILE A 158 -7.45 -9.44 9.27
C ILE A 158 -8.51 -9.34 8.17
N GLY A 159 -8.24 -9.90 7.00
CA GLY A 159 -9.17 -9.95 5.87
C GLY A 159 -9.71 -11.36 5.64
N ILE A 160 -11.00 -11.50 5.42
CA ILE A 160 -11.69 -12.76 5.13
C ILE A 160 -12.20 -12.71 3.72
N TYR A 161 -11.81 -13.70 2.93
CA TYR A 161 -12.16 -13.77 1.53
C TYR A 161 -12.51 -15.19 1.12
N SER A 162 -13.40 -15.32 0.16
CA SER A 162 -13.86 -16.60 -0.39
C SER A 162 -14.07 -16.51 -1.90
N THR A 163 -14.01 -17.64 -2.60
CA THR A 163 -14.48 -17.71 -3.99
C THR A 163 -16.01 -17.65 -4.00
N LYS A 164 -16.61 -16.88 -4.92
CA LYS A 164 -18.08 -16.82 -5.03
C LYS A 164 -18.72 -18.14 -5.46
N LYS A 165 -17.96 -18.99 -6.15
CA LYS A 165 -18.46 -20.26 -6.66
C LYS A 165 -17.72 -21.43 -6.00
N PRO A 166 -18.40 -22.57 -5.85
CA PRO A 166 -17.75 -23.78 -5.39
C PRO A 166 -16.67 -24.23 -6.37
N ILE A 167 -15.63 -24.89 -5.88
CA ILE A 167 -14.49 -25.48 -6.61
C ILE A 167 -14.97 -26.43 -7.71
N ILE A 168 -16.08 -27.14 -7.48
CA ILE A 168 -16.65 -28.12 -8.41
C ILE A 168 -17.45 -27.44 -9.54
N PHE A 169 -17.69 -26.13 -9.48
CA PHE A 169 -18.57 -25.42 -10.41
C PHE A 169 -18.21 -25.64 -11.89
N LEU A 170 -16.92 -25.61 -12.25
CA LEU A 170 -16.48 -25.82 -13.64
C LEU A 170 -16.76 -27.23 -14.16
N SER A 171 -16.70 -28.23 -13.28
CA SER A 171 -17.06 -29.62 -13.62
C SER A 171 -18.56 -29.81 -13.85
N THR A 172 -19.39 -28.87 -13.39
CA THR A 172 -20.85 -28.87 -13.64
C THR A 172 -21.24 -28.21 -14.96
N LEU A 173 -20.31 -27.53 -15.64
CA LEU A 173 -20.54 -26.93 -16.96
C LEU A 173 -20.54 -28.00 -18.06
N SER A 174 -21.37 -27.82 -19.08
CA SER A 174 -21.34 -28.64 -20.29
C SER A 174 -20.09 -28.36 -21.14
N GLN A 175 -19.77 -29.25 -22.07
CA GLN A 175 -18.61 -29.08 -22.97
C GLN A 175 -18.75 -27.82 -23.85
N GLU A 176 -19.96 -27.53 -24.31
CA GLU A 176 -20.30 -26.32 -25.08
C GLU A 176 -20.16 -25.03 -24.27
N GLU A 177 -20.36 -25.10 -22.94
CA GLU A 177 -20.16 -23.96 -22.04
C GLU A 177 -18.68 -23.74 -21.69
N ARG A 178 -17.85 -24.78 -21.76
CA ARG A 178 -16.39 -24.69 -21.58
C ARG A 178 -15.66 -24.20 -22.83
N ASP A 179 -16.16 -24.57 -24.00
CA ASP A 179 -15.49 -24.35 -25.30
C ASP A 179 -15.87 -23.01 -25.97
N GLN A 180 -16.55 -22.08 -25.28
CA GLN A 180 -16.67 -20.70 -25.77
C GLN A 180 -15.31 -20.00 -25.68
N GLU A 181 -14.54 -20.07 -26.76
CA GLU A 181 -13.28 -19.35 -26.94
C GLU A 181 -13.50 -17.83 -26.88
N LEU A 182 -12.78 -17.17 -25.98
CA LEU A 182 -12.49 -15.75 -26.03
C LEU A 182 -11.02 -15.64 -26.42
N ASP A 183 -10.68 -14.84 -27.42
CA ASP A 183 -9.29 -14.65 -27.79
C ASP A 183 -8.51 -13.93 -26.67
N ASP A 184 -7.21 -14.19 -26.60
CA ASP A 184 -6.35 -13.74 -25.49
C ASP A 184 -6.30 -12.20 -25.37
N GLU A 185 -6.49 -11.47 -26.47
CA GLU A 185 -6.41 -10.01 -26.52
C GLU A 185 -7.72 -9.37 -26.03
N GLU A 186 -8.86 -9.93 -26.43
CA GLU A 186 -10.19 -9.55 -25.97
C GLU A 186 -10.39 -9.91 -24.49
N ARG A 187 -9.81 -11.03 -24.03
CA ARG A 187 -9.82 -11.45 -22.63
C ARG A 187 -8.99 -10.51 -21.74
N ILE A 188 -7.81 -10.06 -22.19
CA ILE A 188 -6.95 -9.11 -21.46
C ILE A 188 -7.59 -7.71 -21.41
N ASN A 189 -8.10 -7.21 -22.53
CA ASN A 189 -8.72 -5.88 -22.59
C ASN A 189 -9.96 -5.78 -21.70
N ARG A 190 -10.68 -6.89 -21.55
CA ARG A 190 -11.89 -6.96 -20.72
C ARG A 190 -11.59 -7.12 -19.23
N LEU A 191 -10.45 -7.71 -18.88
CA LEU A 191 -9.92 -7.72 -17.51
C LEU A 191 -9.47 -6.31 -17.08
N LEU A 192 -8.89 -5.54 -18.00
CA LEU A 192 -8.57 -4.13 -17.78
C LEU A 192 -9.85 -3.29 -17.61
N GLU A 193 -10.86 -3.52 -18.46
CA GLU A 193 -12.19 -2.88 -18.36
C GLU A 193 -12.90 -3.18 -17.04
N MET A 194 -12.80 -4.42 -16.53
CA MET A 194 -13.39 -4.81 -15.25
C MET A 194 -12.61 -4.29 -14.03
N ALA A 195 -11.32 -4.02 -14.21
CA ALA A 195 -10.48 -3.39 -13.19
C ALA A 195 -10.71 -1.87 -13.12
N THR A 196 -11.25 -1.26 -14.18
CA THR A 196 -11.66 0.16 -14.22
C THR A 196 -13.09 0.32 -13.68
N PRO A 197 -13.36 1.19 -12.69
CA PRO A 197 -14.72 1.37 -12.17
C PRO A 197 -15.59 2.17 -13.15
N ASP A 198 -16.81 1.65 -13.37
CA ASP A 198 -17.89 2.31 -14.12
C ASP A 198 -18.06 3.78 -13.71
N ILE A 199 -17.73 4.72 -14.61
CA ILE A 199 -18.40 6.01 -14.66
C ILE A 199 -19.70 5.77 -15.42
N LYS A 200 -20.83 5.89 -14.73
CA LYS A 200 -22.15 5.71 -15.31
C LYS A 200 -22.48 6.86 -16.26
N GLU A 201 -22.94 6.51 -17.47
CA GLU A 201 -24.06 7.17 -18.14
C GLU A 201 -24.98 6.08 -18.73
N ASP A 202 -26.11 5.93 -18.04
CA ASP A 202 -27.49 5.75 -18.52
C ASP A 202 -27.87 4.70 -19.60
N GLU A 203 -28.74 3.78 -19.14
CA GLU A 203 -29.79 2.94 -19.79
C GLU A 203 -29.61 2.47 -21.26
N VAL A 204 -29.87 1.21 -21.62
CA VAL A 204 -31.22 0.60 -21.71
C VAL A 204 -31.10 -0.92 -21.96
N GLU A 205 -32.06 -1.65 -21.41
CA GLU A 205 -32.39 -3.06 -21.61
C GLU A 205 -32.18 -3.64 -23.03
N LYS A 206 -31.61 -4.86 -23.09
CA LYS A 206 -32.31 -6.06 -23.60
C LYS A 206 -31.45 -7.31 -23.39
N GLY A 207 -31.97 -8.22 -22.57
CA GLY A 207 -31.46 -9.59 -22.42
C GLY A 207 -30.10 -9.68 -21.75
N LYS A 208 -30.07 -9.93 -20.44
CA LYS A 208 -28.86 -10.42 -19.76
C LYS A 208 -28.44 -11.77 -20.37
N ARG A 209 -27.67 -11.74 -21.47
CA ARG A 209 -26.78 -12.84 -21.81
C ARG A 209 -25.74 -12.89 -20.70
N ARG A 210 -25.94 -13.81 -19.76
CA ARG A 210 -24.89 -14.21 -18.81
C ARG A 210 -23.75 -14.75 -19.66
N LYS A 211 -22.57 -14.14 -19.57
CA LYS A 211 -21.46 -14.43 -20.49
C LYS A 211 -20.59 -15.52 -19.85
N ILE A 212 -20.08 -16.48 -20.62
CA ILE A 212 -19.24 -17.57 -20.09
C ILE A 212 -17.98 -17.06 -19.40
N SER A 213 -17.45 -15.90 -19.79
CA SER A 213 -16.41 -15.17 -19.05
C SER A 213 -16.75 -14.88 -17.59
N ASP A 214 -18.05 -14.74 -17.24
CA ASP A 214 -18.52 -14.51 -15.87
C ASP A 214 -18.42 -15.81 -15.02
N PHE A 215 -18.04 -16.92 -15.66
CA PHE A 215 -17.94 -18.27 -15.12
C PHE A 215 -16.53 -18.88 -15.24
N ILE A 216 -15.64 -18.25 -16.00
CA ILE A 216 -14.25 -18.67 -16.10
C ILE A 216 -13.50 -18.16 -14.87
N ASP A 217 -13.17 -19.10 -13.99
CA ASP A 217 -12.22 -18.90 -12.91
C ASP A 217 -10.81 -18.79 -13.54
N LEU A 218 -10.19 -17.60 -13.49
CA LEU A 218 -8.82 -17.39 -14.02
C LEU A 218 -7.79 -18.33 -13.34
N ASP A 219 -8.17 -18.91 -12.21
CA ASP A 219 -7.45 -19.91 -11.41
C ASP A 219 -7.24 -21.25 -12.11
N GLU A 220 -8.11 -21.65 -13.03
CA GLU A 220 -7.93 -22.95 -13.69
C GLU A 220 -6.82 -22.88 -14.76
N LEU A 221 -6.50 -21.66 -15.22
CA LEU A 221 -5.45 -21.41 -16.20
C LEU A 221 -4.09 -21.07 -15.59
N LEU A 222 -4.06 -20.65 -14.32
CA LEU A 222 -2.88 -20.10 -13.65
C LEU A 222 -2.83 -20.67 -12.22
N ASP A 223 -1.75 -21.40 -11.92
CA ASP A 223 -1.41 -22.03 -10.64
C ASP A 223 -1.79 -21.19 -9.39
N TYR A 224 -1.92 -21.81 -8.21
CA TYR A 224 -2.43 -21.28 -6.91
C TYR A 224 -2.05 -19.83 -6.50
N ASN A 225 -1.05 -19.24 -7.16
CA ASN A 225 -0.60 -17.87 -6.99
C ASN A 225 -1.52 -16.79 -7.59
N THR A 226 -2.59 -17.13 -8.33
CA THR A 226 -3.45 -16.14 -9.02
C THR A 226 -4.90 -16.10 -8.55
N THR A 227 -5.28 -16.90 -7.54
CA THR A 227 -6.66 -16.91 -7.03
C THR A 227 -7.18 -15.53 -6.68
N PHE A 228 -8.27 -15.14 -7.35
CA PHE A 228 -9.04 -13.96 -6.97
C PHE A 228 -10.09 -14.34 -5.93
N TYR A 229 -9.99 -13.74 -4.75
CA TYR A 229 -10.96 -13.92 -3.67
C TYR A 229 -11.87 -12.71 -3.56
N TYR A 230 -13.14 -12.94 -3.26
CA TYR A 230 -14.10 -11.90 -2.96
C TYR A 230 -14.16 -11.67 -1.45
N SER A 231 -14.35 -10.42 -1.05
CA SER A 231 -14.63 -10.06 0.35
C SER A 231 -15.83 -10.86 0.87
N ALA A 232 -15.73 -11.42 2.09
CA ALA A 232 -16.82 -12.19 2.68
C ALA A 232 -18.16 -11.42 2.69
N ASP A 233 -19.26 -12.12 2.38
CA ASP A 233 -20.61 -11.56 2.40
C ASP A 233 -21.12 -11.31 3.84
N ASN A 234 -22.24 -10.60 3.99
CA ASN A 234 -22.74 -10.14 5.30
C ASN A 234 -23.12 -11.28 6.26
N ASP A 235 -23.59 -12.39 5.71
CA ASP A 235 -23.88 -13.63 6.42
C ASP A 235 -22.61 -14.44 6.71
N GLU A 236 -21.50 -14.10 6.07
CA GLU A 236 -20.21 -14.78 6.20
C GLU A 236 -19.21 -14.07 7.12
N LEU A 237 -19.57 -12.94 7.71
CA LEU A 237 -18.73 -12.19 8.64
C LEU A 237 -18.39 -13.03 9.88
N LEU A 238 -17.11 -13.05 10.26
CA LEU A 238 -16.63 -13.72 11.46
C LEU A 238 -16.40 -12.73 12.60
N ASN A 239 -16.52 -13.22 13.84
CA ASN A 239 -16.08 -12.47 15.01
C ASN A 239 -14.56 -12.56 15.09
N MET A 240 -13.90 -11.41 15.03
CA MET A 240 -12.44 -11.32 15.02
C MET A 240 -11.97 -10.31 16.06
N SER A 241 -10.78 -10.53 16.58
CA SER A 241 -10.08 -9.51 17.35
C SER A 241 -8.58 -9.67 17.23
N PHE A 242 -7.87 -8.57 17.42
CA PHE A 242 -6.44 -8.62 17.61
C PHE A 242 -5.94 -7.56 18.60
N VAL A 243 -4.77 -7.82 19.15
CA VAL A 243 -3.98 -6.88 19.93
C VAL A 243 -2.62 -6.74 19.25
N ALA A 244 -2.31 -5.54 18.76
CA ALA A 244 -1.02 -5.23 18.18
C ALA A 244 -0.09 -4.65 19.24
N ARG A 245 1.12 -5.20 19.33
CA ARG A 245 2.16 -4.75 20.25
C ARG A 245 3.41 -4.38 19.49
N LYS A 246 3.95 -3.19 19.76
CA LYS A 246 5.26 -2.76 19.29
C LYS A 246 6.24 -2.91 20.44
N ASN A 247 7.29 -3.71 20.26
CA ASN A 247 8.29 -3.98 21.30
C ASN A 247 7.67 -4.44 22.65
N GLY A 248 6.57 -5.19 22.59
CA GLY A 248 5.82 -5.70 23.76
C GLY A 248 4.73 -4.77 24.30
N GLU A 249 4.78 -3.48 24.00
CA GLU A 249 3.78 -2.49 24.43
C GLU A 249 2.58 -2.46 23.48
N ILE A 250 1.37 -2.40 24.02
CA ILE A 250 0.15 -2.36 23.22
C ILE A 250 0.08 -1.01 22.49
N ILE A 251 0.01 -1.05 21.16
CA ILE A 251 -0.17 0.16 20.34
C ILE A 251 -1.62 0.34 19.90
N LEU A 252 -2.36 -0.75 19.69
CA LEU A 252 -3.79 -0.74 19.41
C LEU A 252 -4.40 -2.14 19.63
N ALA A 253 -5.71 -2.17 19.88
CA ALA A 253 -6.49 -3.39 20.01
C ALA A 253 -7.87 -3.16 19.38
N HIS A 254 -8.34 -4.12 18.60
CA HIS A 254 -9.62 -4.02 17.92
C HIS A 254 -10.35 -5.37 17.92
N ARG A 255 -11.68 -5.32 18.03
CA ARG A 255 -12.58 -6.47 18.03
C ARG A 255 -13.88 -6.06 17.40
N ASP A 256 -14.32 -6.83 16.40
CA ASP A 256 -15.63 -6.65 15.78
C ASP A 256 -16.04 -7.92 15.01
N ARG A 257 -17.30 -7.96 14.56
CA ARG A 257 -17.77 -8.90 13.55
C ARG A 257 -17.62 -8.27 12.17
N HIS A 258 -16.66 -8.76 11.40
CA HIS A 258 -16.22 -8.06 10.18
C HIS A 258 -15.70 -9.02 9.11
N TRP A 259 -15.56 -8.54 7.87
CA TRP A 259 -14.83 -9.24 6.81
C TRP A 259 -13.39 -8.70 6.68
N TRP A 260 -13.19 -7.41 6.93
CA TRP A 260 -11.88 -6.75 6.95
C TRP A 260 -11.66 -5.93 8.22
N LEU A 261 -11.17 -6.56 9.29
CA LEU A 261 -10.92 -5.89 10.57
C LEU A 261 -9.53 -5.25 10.54
N THR A 262 -9.45 -3.92 10.68
CA THR A 262 -8.17 -3.19 10.59
C THR A 262 -7.97 -2.23 11.75
N GLY A 263 -6.72 -1.88 12.02
CA GLY A 263 -6.36 -0.86 12.99
C GLY A 263 -5.05 -0.21 12.63
N PHE A 264 -5.05 1.12 12.48
CA PHE A 264 -3.91 1.91 12.06
C PHE A 264 -3.66 3.10 12.98
N LYS A 265 -2.43 3.22 13.48
CA LYS A 265 -1.95 4.36 14.24
C LYS A 265 -1.15 5.29 13.34
N LEU A 266 -1.60 6.53 13.22
CA LEU A 266 -0.98 7.54 12.35
C LEU A 266 0.20 8.24 13.03
N GLY A 267 1.27 8.46 12.26
CA GLY A 267 2.47 9.14 12.72
C GLY A 267 3.39 8.30 13.59
N GLU A 268 3.07 7.03 13.79
CA GLU A 268 3.89 6.07 14.54
C GLU A 268 4.66 5.22 13.53
N PHE A 269 6.00 5.21 13.66
CA PHE A 269 6.88 4.39 12.82
C PHE A 269 7.16 3.05 13.49
N SER A 270 7.20 1.97 12.71
CA SER A 270 7.62 0.64 13.15
C SER A 270 8.26 -0.12 12.00
N ASP A 271 9.23 -0.98 12.29
CA ASP A 271 9.56 -2.09 11.40
C ASP A 271 8.58 -3.25 11.61
N PRO A 272 8.26 -4.07 10.59
CA PRO A 272 7.33 -5.21 10.74
C PRO A 272 7.74 -6.17 11.85
N SER A 273 9.05 -6.33 12.06
CA SER A 273 9.63 -7.16 13.12
C SER A 273 9.39 -6.62 14.53
N ASP A 274 9.12 -5.32 14.67
CA ASP A 274 8.83 -4.70 15.96
C ASP A 274 7.40 -5.00 16.40
N ILE A 275 6.51 -5.35 15.45
CA ILE A 275 5.10 -5.59 15.68
C ILE A 275 4.83 -7.09 15.85
N THR A 276 4.10 -7.41 16.91
CA THR A 276 3.46 -8.70 17.10
C THR A 276 1.95 -8.52 17.18
N MET A 277 1.20 -9.49 16.66
CA MET A 277 -0.26 -9.45 16.60
C MET A 277 -0.82 -10.70 17.28
N SER A 278 -1.45 -10.53 18.46
CA SER A 278 -2.21 -11.61 19.10
C SER A 278 -3.60 -11.65 18.52
N ILE A 279 -4.00 -12.78 17.94
CA ILE A 279 -5.21 -12.90 17.11
C ILE A 279 -6.21 -13.85 17.77
N SER A 280 -7.50 -13.55 17.64
CA SER A 280 -8.60 -14.46 17.95
C SER A 280 -9.65 -14.39 16.85
N ILE A 281 -10.04 -15.54 16.30
CA ILE A 281 -11.05 -15.65 15.24
C ILE A 281 -12.04 -16.74 15.63
N THR A 282 -13.34 -16.44 15.61
CA THR A 282 -14.41 -17.42 15.80
C THR A 282 -14.95 -17.87 14.45
N LEU A 283 -14.72 -19.14 14.10
CA LEU A 283 -15.17 -19.78 12.86
C LEU A 283 -16.65 -20.17 12.95
N LYS A 284 -17.28 -20.38 11.79
CA LYS A 284 -18.72 -20.66 11.65
C LYS A 284 -19.15 -21.93 12.39
N ASP A 285 -18.40 -23.00 12.20
CA ASP A 285 -18.62 -24.32 12.79
C ASP A 285 -17.32 -25.12 12.91
N ASN A 286 -17.42 -26.37 13.36
CA ASN A 286 -16.25 -27.25 13.50
C ASN A 286 -15.65 -27.65 12.15
N GLU A 287 -16.44 -27.73 11.07
CA GLU A 287 -15.92 -28.06 9.74
C GLU A 287 -15.01 -26.93 9.23
N MET A 288 -15.43 -25.68 9.37
CA MET A 288 -14.60 -24.52 9.01
C MET A 288 -13.36 -24.40 9.91
N LEU A 289 -13.50 -24.72 11.21
CA LEU A 289 -12.40 -24.76 12.16
C LEU A 289 -11.32 -25.76 11.72
N ASP A 290 -11.72 -27.00 11.45
CA ASP A 290 -10.79 -28.07 11.07
C ASP A 290 -10.07 -27.73 9.76
N ALA A 291 -10.80 -27.21 8.77
CA ALA A 291 -10.23 -26.74 7.51
C ALA A 291 -9.24 -25.58 7.70
N PHE A 292 -9.58 -24.60 8.55
CA PHE A 292 -8.70 -23.48 8.86
C PHE A 292 -7.40 -23.95 9.55
N LEU A 293 -7.51 -24.85 10.53
CA LEU A 293 -6.36 -25.44 11.20
C LEU A 293 -5.47 -26.23 10.23
N GLU A 294 -6.05 -26.99 9.31
CA GLU A 294 -5.31 -27.67 8.24
C GLU A 294 -4.53 -26.66 7.37
N GLY A 295 -5.16 -25.54 7.00
CA GLY A 295 -4.52 -24.43 6.29
C GLY A 295 -3.33 -23.84 7.07
N MET A 296 -3.48 -23.63 8.38
CA MET A 296 -2.40 -23.17 9.25
C MET A 296 -1.25 -24.19 9.32
N TYR A 297 -1.55 -25.48 9.45
CA TYR A 297 -0.51 -26.52 9.52
C TYR A 297 0.23 -26.69 8.19
N LYS A 298 -0.45 -26.53 7.05
CA LYS A 298 0.18 -26.48 5.72
C LYS A 298 1.16 -25.32 5.57
N LEU A 299 0.88 -24.17 6.18
CA LEU A 299 1.81 -23.03 6.23
C LEU A 299 3.01 -23.27 7.15
N GLY A 300 2.91 -24.20 8.10
CA GLY A 300 3.98 -24.55 9.03
C GLY A 300 3.74 -24.16 10.49
N TYR A 301 2.53 -23.74 10.85
CA TYR A 301 2.13 -23.66 12.26
C TYR A 301 2.11 -25.06 12.89
N LYS A 302 2.34 -25.13 14.20
CA LYS A 302 2.31 -26.38 14.97
C LYS A 302 1.14 -26.36 15.96
N PRO A 303 0.67 -27.52 16.45
CA PRO A 303 -0.40 -27.59 17.44
C PRO A 303 -0.14 -26.76 18.71
N GLY A 304 1.13 -26.56 19.10
CA GLY A 304 1.48 -25.72 20.25
C GLY A 304 1.46 -24.21 19.99
N ASP A 305 1.39 -23.79 18.72
CA ASP A 305 1.34 -22.37 18.33
C ASP A 305 -0.10 -21.82 18.36
N VAL A 306 -1.09 -22.70 18.50
CA VAL A 306 -2.50 -22.41 18.32
C VAL A 306 -3.28 -22.92 19.54
N ASN A 307 -4.18 -22.10 20.07
CA ASN A 307 -5.07 -22.46 21.14
C ASN A 307 -6.52 -22.42 20.63
N VAL A 308 -7.28 -23.48 20.90
CA VAL A 308 -8.65 -23.66 20.37
C VAL A 308 -9.62 -23.81 21.53
N HIS A 309 -10.67 -22.99 21.53
CA HIS A 309 -11.78 -23.04 22.47
C HIS A 309 -13.10 -23.00 21.69
N ASN A 310 -13.87 -24.09 21.68
CA ASN A 310 -15.00 -24.29 20.79
C ASN A 310 -14.58 -24.06 19.32
N THR A 311 -15.27 -23.19 18.58
CA THR A 311 -14.91 -22.78 17.22
C THR A 311 -13.98 -21.55 17.17
N THR A 312 -13.40 -21.15 18.31
CA THR A 312 -12.51 -19.98 18.37
C THR A 312 -11.05 -20.39 18.40
N VAL A 313 -10.27 -19.85 17.47
CA VAL A 313 -8.83 -20.07 17.34
C VAL A 313 -8.08 -18.83 17.78
N GLN A 314 -7.06 -19.03 18.61
CA GLN A 314 -6.19 -17.99 19.13
C GLN A 314 -4.73 -18.34 18.83
N PHE A 315 -3.96 -17.39 18.33
CA PHE A 315 -2.55 -17.59 17.99
C PHE A 315 -1.80 -16.27 17.93
N LEU A 316 -0.46 -16.36 17.94
CA LEU A 316 0.42 -15.21 17.83
C LEU A 316 1.02 -15.14 16.43
N PHE A 317 0.81 -14.01 15.74
CA PHE A 317 1.51 -13.67 14.51
C PHE A 317 2.67 -12.71 14.82
N ASP A 318 3.86 -13.28 14.98
CA ASP A 318 5.13 -12.57 15.23
C ASP A 318 6.02 -12.51 13.97
N LYS A 319 6.21 -13.65 13.31
CA LYS A 319 6.99 -13.81 12.08
C LYS A 319 6.12 -14.47 11.01
N PRO A 320 6.22 -14.09 9.74
CA PRO A 320 5.51 -14.82 8.71
C PRO A 320 6.06 -16.25 8.57
N ARG A 321 5.14 -17.21 8.47
CA ARG A 321 5.47 -18.60 8.06
C ARG A 321 5.36 -18.70 6.54
N SER A 322 4.50 -17.89 5.94
CA SER A 322 4.37 -17.73 4.49
C SER A 322 5.56 -16.99 3.87
N LYS A 323 5.83 -17.28 2.59
CA LYS A 323 6.85 -16.59 1.82
C LYS A 323 6.39 -15.17 1.48
N GLN A 324 7.16 -14.19 1.93
CA GLN A 324 6.92 -12.78 1.61
C GLN A 324 7.12 -12.48 0.12
N PRO A 325 6.45 -11.45 -0.43
CA PRO A 325 6.56 -11.09 -1.85
C PRO A 325 8.00 -10.87 -2.29
N ALA A 326 8.35 -11.32 -3.50
CA ALA A 326 9.73 -11.17 -4.01
C ALA A 326 10.16 -9.70 -4.20
N THR A 327 9.20 -8.78 -4.26
CA THR A 327 9.42 -7.32 -4.30
C THR A 327 9.89 -6.74 -2.97
N ARG A 328 9.67 -7.46 -1.85
CA ARG A 328 10.26 -7.16 -0.54
C ARG A 328 11.73 -7.59 -0.54
N THR A 329 12.63 -6.63 -0.64
CA THR A 329 14.08 -6.85 -0.55
C THR A 329 14.65 -5.97 0.54
N ARG A 330 15.77 -6.39 1.15
CA ARG A 330 16.41 -5.59 2.21
C ARG A 330 16.74 -4.15 1.78
N ILE A 331 17.03 -3.93 0.51
CA ILE A 331 17.36 -2.61 -0.03
C ILE A 331 16.09 -1.78 -0.22
N THR A 332 15.08 -2.33 -0.92
CA THR A 332 13.82 -1.63 -1.18
C THR A 332 13.09 -1.30 0.11
N ASP A 333 13.04 -2.25 1.05
CA ASP A 333 12.47 -2.07 2.37
C ASP A 333 13.16 -0.94 3.14
N LYS A 334 14.50 -0.93 3.15
CA LYS A 334 15.26 0.10 3.87
C LYS A 334 15.01 1.50 3.31
N ILE A 335 14.92 1.66 1.98
CA ILE A 335 14.62 2.94 1.34
C ILE A 335 13.20 3.39 1.70
N ALA A 336 12.21 2.51 1.55
CA ALA A 336 10.82 2.81 1.86
C ALA A 336 10.63 3.15 3.35
N GLN A 337 11.22 2.35 4.25
CA GLN A 337 11.16 2.58 5.70
C GLN A 337 11.88 3.85 6.13
N SER A 338 13.00 4.21 5.51
CA SER A 338 13.67 5.49 5.80
C SER A 338 12.77 6.68 5.44
N ARG A 339 12.03 6.60 4.33
CA ARG A 339 11.04 7.61 3.95
C ARG A 339 9.84 7.62 4.91
N ASN A 340 9.28 6.44 5.22
CA ASN A 340 8.16 6.31 6.14
C ASN A 340 8.51 6.90 7.51
N LYS A 341 9.70 6.57 8.03
CA LYS A 341 10.22 7.12 9.27
C LYS A 341 10.34 8.64 9.21
N ALA A 342 10.93 9.20 8.15
CA ALA A 342 11.05 10.64 8.00
C ALA A 342 9.68 11.34 7.98
N PHE A 343 8.66 10.75 7.35
CA PHE A 343 7.30 11.30 7.39
C PHE A 343 6.65 11.18 8.76
N CYS A 344 6.87 10.09 9.49
CA CYS A 344 6.39 9.95 10.86
C CYS A 344 7.06 10.97 11.79
N ASP A 345 8.39 11.10 11.73
CA ASP A 345 9.16 12.05 12.53
C ASP A 345 8.67 13.50 12.26
N LEU A 346 8.49 13.86 10.98
CA LEU A 346 7.98 15.18 10.59
C LEU A 346 6.52 15.40 11.03
N TYR A 347 5.67 14.38 10.95
CA TYR A 347 4.31 14.44 11.46
C TYR A 347 4.30 14.75 12.95
N GLN A 348 5.10 14.00 13.74
CA GLN A 348 5.19 14.19 15.19
C GLN A 348 5.74 15.57 15.55
N GLU A 349 6.69 16.10 14.77
CA GLU A 349 7.21 17.45 14.97
C GLU A 349 6.15 18.53 14.69
N LEU A 350 5.47 18.46 13.54
CA LEU A 350 4.52 19.51 13.13
C LEU A 350 3.25 19.53 13.98
N THR A 351 2.86 18.36 14.49
CA THR A 351 1.67 18.15 15.33
C THR A 351 1.98 18.16 16.82
N ARG A 352 3.23 18.44 17.21
CA ARG A 352 3.64 18.53 18.61
C ARG A 352 2.78 19.55 19.36
N GLY A 353 2.17 19.10 20.46
CA GLY A 353 1.32 19.93 21.32
C GLY A 353 -0.17 19.94 20.92
N ALA A 354 -0.54 19.31 19.81
CA ALA A 354 -1.95 19.14 19.46
C ALA A 354 -2.65 18.17 20.42
N THR A 355 -3.86 18.51 20.85
CA THR A 355 -4.63 17.71 21.82
C THR A 355 -5.48 16.64 21.18
N ASP A 356 -5.88 16.82 19.92
CA ASP A 356 -6.74 15.88 19.19
C ASP A 356 -6.39 15.79 17.70
N MET A 357 -7.01 14.82 17.02
CA MET A 357 -6.75 14.57 15.61
C MET A 357 -7.16 15.72 14.68
N ASN A 358 -8.23 16.48 15.00
CA ASN A 358 -8.65 17.62 14.19
C ASN A 358 -7.58 18.71 14.20
N GLU A 359 -7.02 19.00 15.37
CA GLU A 359 -5.92 19.94 15.52
C GLU A 359 -4.66 19.44 14.81
N LYS A 360 -4.31 18.14 14.93
CA LYS A 360 -3.19 17.54 14.19
C LYS A 360 -3.35 17.76 12.69
N PHE A 361 -4.51 17.46 12.11
CA PHE A 361 -4.76 17.63 10.68
C PHE A 361 -4.82 19.10 10.25
N LYS A 362 -5.35 20.00 11.07
CA LYS A 362 -5.29 21.45 10.82
C LYS A 362 -3.84 21.94 10.75
N LEU A 363 -3.01 21.58 11.72
CA LEU A 363 -1.59 21.95 11.74
C LEU A 363 -0.84 21.39 10.53
N LEU A 364 -1.13 20.16 10.12
CA LEU A 364 -0.56 19.58 8.91
C LEU A 364 -1.00 20.35 7.66
N TYR A 365 -2.28 20.69 7.55
CA TYR A 365 -2.80 21.46 6.42
C TYR A 365 -2.12 22.82 6.31
N GLU A 366 -1.97 23.54 7.42
CA GLU A 366 -1.37 24.87 7.46
C GLU A 366 0.15 24.86 7.24
N LYS A 367 0.86 23.92 7.87
CA LYS A 367 2.34 23.89 7.87
C LYS A 367 2.94 23.06 6.76
N ASN A 368 2.28 21.98 6.34
CA ASN A 368 2.76 21.07 5.30
C ASN A 368 1.62 20.36 4.55
N PRO A 369 0.97 21.03 3.58
CA PRO A 369 -0.15 20.48 2.82
C PRO A 369 0.16 19.15 2.10
N ALA A 370 1.43 18.91 1.76
CA ALA A 370 1.83 17.65 1.14
C ALA A 370 1.79 16.49 2.14
N LEU A 371 2.28 16.70 3.36
CA LEU A 371 2.22 15.70 4.43
C LEU A 371 0.78 15.46 4.89
N TYR A 372 -0.06 16.50 4.95
CA TYR A 372 -1.51 16.37 5.15
C TYR A 372 -2.15 15.39 4.15
N LYS A 373 -1.86 15.55 2.86
CA LYS A 373 -2.37 14.64 1.82
C LYS A 373 -1.86 13.21 1.97
N GLN A 374 -0.65 13.01 2.49
CA GLN A 374 -0.13 11.66 2.76
C GLN A 374 -0.80 11.05 4.00
N ALA A 375 -1.05 11.83 5.04
CA ALA A 375 -1.74 11.38 6.25
C ALA A 375 -3.17 10.91 5.98
N LEU A 376 -3.83 11.43 4.94
CA LEU A 376 -5.15 10.98 4.49
C LEU A 376 -5.14 9.65 3.73
N LYS A 377 -3.98 9.16 3.29
CA LYS A 377 -3.87 7.85 2.61
C LYS A 377 -3.74 6.72 3.63
N LEU A 378 -4.72 6.60 4.52
CA LEU A 378 -4.76 5.59 5.57
C LEU A 378 -4.80 4.19 4.97
N GLY A 379 -3.90 3.30 5.42
CA GLY A 379 -3.91 1.88 5.08
C GLY A 379 -3.53 1.58 3.63
N LYS A 380 -4.24 2.12 2.61
CA LYS A 380 -3.99 1.85 1.19
C LYS A 380 -4.37 3.07 0.34
N SER A 381 -3.53 3.42 -0.64
CA SER A 381 -3.88 4.46 -1.62
C SER A 381 -4.94 3.93 -2.58
N LYS A 382 -5.84 4.80 -3.05
CA LYS A 382 -6.75 4.49 -4.18
C LYS A 382 -5.97 3.88 -5.36
N THR A 383 -4.71 4.29 -5.56
CA THR A 383 -3.75 3.75 -6.53
C THR A 383 -3.37 2.28 -6.35
N LEU A 384 -3.52 1.67 -5.16
CA LEU A 384 -3.38 0.21 -5.04
C LEU A 384 -4.51 -0.52 -5.80
N PHE A 385 -5.70 0.11 -5.82
CA PHE A 385 -6.91 -0.43 -6.42
C PHE A 385 -7.11 0.06 -7.86
N THR A 386 -6.61 1.26 -8.20
CA THR A 386 -6.72 1.88 -9.54
C THR A 386 -5.40 1.89 -10.32
N GLY A 387 -4.27 1.50 -9.73
CA GLY A 387 -2.95 1.47 -10.40
C GLY A 387 -2.77 0.27 -11.34
N LEU A 388 -3.86 -0.41 -11.67
CA LEU A 388 -3.99 -1.37 -12.75
C LEU A 388 -4.66 -0.74 -13.99
N GLU A 389 -4.90 0.59 -13.97
CA GLU A 389 -5.61 1.33 -15.01
C GLU A 389 -4.72 2.28 -15.85
N ASP A 390 -3.41 2.35 -15.59
CA ASP A 390 -2.48 3.20 -16.36
C ASP A 390 -1.43 2.39 -17.14
#